data_AF-A0AAD2GDY5-F1
#
_entry.id   AF-A0AAD2GDY5-F1
#
_cell.length_a   1.000
_cell.length_b   1.000
_cell.length_c   1.000
_cell.angle_alpha   90.00
_cell.angle_beta   90.00
_cell.angle_gamma   90.00
#
_symmetry.space_group_name_H-M   'P 1'
#
loop_
_entity.id
_entity.type
_entity.pdbx_description
1 polymer ?
#
loop_
_entity_poly.entity_id
_entity_poly.type
_entity_poly.pdbx_seq_one_letter_code
_entity_poly.pdbx_strand_id
1 'polypeptide(L)'
;MAAVPPFFTVHDDMVICGIDNVTLFQGRTQTERIAYKIFSDDFTTTMDSTIDKLNEEFKTLTRLTIAQGQIRLMPAIKKNIRAFIQWCRDEICMGQDPTTTPFPVVDAAKLLRRMKTHEQYVYGSKLMSQQALPQDFTNNVQWEDWNTHPHEDFLEIYINMAPHIGEAYVMDNAKVLVLLSKFIVGNTEAEATLQAINIAGNGREAFNALRTHYEGEGILASDIVEAEHTIKELCYIGEKPKMNWSMFERMLKKAYAACNKHEGREVHSDAMKLRSLQSKVTAPFYN
;
A
#
# COMPACT_ATOMS: atom_id res chain seq x y z
N MET A 1 40.61 -34.55 -19.18
CA MET A 1 39.61 -35.02 -18.20
C MET A 1 39.42 -33.88 -17.21
N ALA A 2 38.26 -33.23 -17.18
CA ALA A 2 37.99 -32.19 -16.19
C ALA A 2 37.94 -32.86 -14.81
N ALA A 3 38.69 -32.34 -13.83
CA ALA A 3 38.65 -32.82 -12.47
C ALA A 3 37.23 -32.66 -11.91
N VAL A 4 36.69 -33.70 -11.28
CA VAL A 4 35.40 -33.61 -10.58
C VAL A 4 35.52 -32.51 -9.53
N PRO A 5 34.62 -31.51 -9.51
CA PRO A 5 34.68 -30.45 -8.52
C PRO A 5 34.55 -31.06 -7.10
N PRO A 6 35.33 -30.56 -6.12
CA PRO A 6 35.24 -31.03 -4.75
C PRO A 6 33.83 -30.77 -4.19
N PHE A 7 33.27 -31.76 -3.50
CA PHE A 7 31.98 -31.67 -2.82
C PHE A 7 32.23 -31.63 -1.31
N PHE A 8 31.84 -30.54 -0.66
CA PHE A 8 31.99 -30.32 0.76
C PHE A 8 30.65 -30.50 1.48
N THR A 9 30.69 -31.15 2.63
CA THR A 9 29.53 -31.33 3.51
C THR A 9 29.62 -30.41 4.72
N VAL A 10 28.49 -30.20 5.41
CA VAL A 10 28.48 -29.46 6.69
C VAL A 10 29.39 -30.15 7.71
N HIS A 11 29.47 -31.49 7.68
CA HIS A 11 30.43 -32.25 8.46
C HIS A 11 31.89 -31.80 8.22
N ASP A 12 32.33 -31.71 6.97
CA ASP A 12 33.71 -31.32 6.62
C ASP A 12 34.04 -29.92 7.15
N ASP A 13 33.11 -28.97 7.01
CA ASP A 13 33.27 -27.60 7.51
C ASP A 13 33.26 -27.52 9.05
N MET A 14 32.54 -28.43 9.71
CA MET A 14 32.57 -28.56 11.17
C MET A 14 33.92 -29.10 11.67
N VAL A 15 34.58 -30.00 10.93
CA VAL A 15 35.96 -30.43 11.22
C VAL A 15 36.91 -29.25 11.09
N ILE A 16 36.76 -28.47 10.02
CA ILE A 16 37.54 -27.26 9.75
C ILE A 16 37.34 -26.21 10.87
N CYS A 17 36.14 -26.11 11.45
CA CYS A 17 35.87 -25.26 12.62
C CYS A 17 36.62 -25.68 13.90
N GLY A 18 37.21 -26.88 13.93
CA GLY A 18 38.00 -27.41 15.03
C GLY A 18 37.24 -28.34 15.97
N ILE A 19 36.12 -28.93 15.52
CA ILE A 19 35.39 -29.96 16.28
C ILE A 19 36.13 -31.30 16.15
N ASP A 20 36.14 -32.10 17.22
CA ASP A 20 36.76 -33.42 17.20
C ASP A 20 36.00 -34.38 16.28
N ASN A 21 36.74 -35.03 15.38
CA ASN A 21 36.24 -36.05 14.47
C ASN A 21 36.81 -37.45 14.78
N VAL A 22 37.52 -37.62 15.89
CA VAL A 22 38.18 -38.89 16.24
C VAL A 22 37.42 -39.62 17.35
N THR A 23 36.94 -38.92 18.38
CA THR A 23 36.27 -39.56 19.50
C THR A 23 34.84 -39.98 19.13
N LEU A 24 34.59 -41.29 19.18
CA LEU A 24 33.29 -41.88 18.90
C LEU A 24 32.43 -41.97 20.18
N PHE A 25 31.18 -41.58 20.06
CA PHE A 25 30.14 -41.79 21.06
C PHE A 25 28.90 -42.38 20.37
N GLN A 26 28.46 -43.57 20.78
CA GLN A 26 27.36 -44.32 20.14
C GLN A 26 27.57 -44.51 18.62
N GLY A 27 28.82 -44.71 18.20
CA GLY A 27 29.19 -44.94 16.79
C GLY A 27 29.20 -43.69 15.91
N ARG A 28 29.02 -42.48 16.47
CA ARG A 28 29.15 -41.20 15.75
C ARG A 28 30.21 -40.30 16.36
N THR A 29 30.89 -39.50 15.54
CA THR A 29 31.87 -38.51 16.02
C THR A 29 31.18 -37.28 16.60
N GLN A 30 31.89 -36.44 17.35
CA GLN A 30 31.30 -35.19 17.87
C GLN A 30 30.89 -34.25 16.73
N THR A 31 31.68 -34.22 15.66
CA THR A 31 31.41 -33.46 14.43
C THR A 31 30.11 -33.92 13.77
N GLU A 32 29.94 -35.22 13.51
CA GLU A 32 28.71 -35.78 12.92
C GLU A 32 27.47 -35.48 13.76
N ARG A 33 27.62 -35.55 15.09
CA ARG A 33 26.52 -35.26 16.01
C ARG A 33 26.12 -33.78 15.96
N ILE A 34 27.07 -32.87 15.85
CA ILE A 34 26.78 -31.43 15.75
C ILE A 34 26.19 -31.09 14.39
N ALA A 35 26.82 -31.56 13.30
CA ALA A 35 26.34 -31.35 11.93
C ALA A 35 24.90 -31.85 11.78
N TYR A 36 24.60 -33.07 12.22
CA TYR A 36 23.26 -33.64 12.11
C TYR A 36 22.25 -33.02 13.10
N LYS A 37 22.61 -32.84 14.37
CA LYS A 37 21.64 -32.42 15.40
C LYS A 37 21.30 -30.93 15.31
N ILE A 38 22.27 -30.08 14.97
CA ILE A 38 22.06 -28.63 14.91
C ILE A 38 21.65 -28.20 13.49
N PHE A 39 22.29 -28.77 12.47
CA PHE A 39 22.17 -28.30 11.09
C PHE A 39 21.53 -29.31 10.14
N SER A 40 21.08 -30.48 10.61
CA SER A 40 20.52 -31.56 9.77
C SER A 40 21.44 -32.01 8.63
N ASP A 41 22.75 -31.74 8.74
CA ASP A 41 23.74 -31.91 7.68
C ASP A 41 23.42 -31.17 6.36
N ASP A 42 22.72 -30.04 6.48
CA ASP A 42 22.25 -29.26 5.34
C ASP A 42 22.61 -27.76 5.46
N PHE A 43 23.12 -27.21 4.36
CA PHE A 43 23.54 -25.81 4.31
C PHE A 43 22.36 -24.84 4.35
N THR A 44 21.16 -25.23 3.89
CA THR A 44 19.97 -24.35 3.97
C THR A 44 19.49 -24.22 5.42
N THR A 45 19.45 -25.32 6.16
CA THR A 45 19.12 -25.33 7.61
C THR A 45 20.14 -24.52 8.43
N THR A 46 21.39 -24.46 7.97
CA THR A 46 22.44 -23.64 8.58
C THR A 46 22.15 -22.14 8.47
N MET A 47 21.62 -21.68 7.32
CA MET A 47 21.26 -20.29 7.08
C MET A 47 20.22 -19.76 8.08
N ASP A 48 19.20 -20.57 8.35
CA ASP A 48 18.05 -20.19 9.20
C ASP A 48 18.37 -20.20 10.69
N SER A 49 19.56 -20.71 11.06
CA SER A 49 19.95 -20.82 12.47
C SER A 49 20.32 -19.45 13.05
N THR A 50 19.57 -19.01 14.06
CA THR A 50 19.89 -17.80 14.83
C THR A 50 20.99 -18.07 15.86
N ILE A 51 21.76 -17.04 16.22
CA ILE A 51 22.84 -17.16 17.21
C ILE A 51 22.27 -17.54 18.59
N ASP A 52 21.07 -17.05 18.93
CA ASP A 52 20.42 -17.37 20.20
C ASP A 52 20.01 -18.84 20.26
N LYS A 53 19.39 -19.37 19.18
CA LYS A 53 19.10 -20.80 19.05
C LYS A 53 20.38 -21.63 19.16
N LEU A 54 21.44 -21.21 18.48
CA LEU A 54 22.74 -21.87 18.53
C LEU A 54 23.33 -21.86 19.96
N ASN A 55 23.22 -20.75 20.69
CA ASN A 55 23.69 -20.66 22.07
C ASN A 55 22.91 -21.58 23.01
N GLU A 56 21.59 -21.69 22.84
CA GLU A 56 20.78 -22.63 23.60
C GLU A 56 21.16 -24.08 23.27
N GLU A 57 21.33 -24.44 21.99
CA GLU A 57 21.79 -25.78 21.60
C GLU A 57 23.20 -26.11 22.13
N PHE A 58 24.11 -25.13 22.15
CA PHE A 58 25.41 -25.32 22.80
C PHE A 58 25.29 -25.51 24.31
N LYS A 59 24.35 -24.81 24.97
CA LYS A 59 24.07 -25.01 26.41
C LYS A 59 23.48 -26.39 26.67
N THR A 60 22.54 -26.86 25.84
CA THR A 60 21.95 -28.21 26.00
C THR A 60 23.05 -29.27 25.85
N LEU A 61 23.89 -29.20 24.82
CA LEU A 61 25.02 -30.12 24.60
C LEU A 61 26.06 -30.10 25.72
N THR A 62 26.30 -28.93 26.32
CA THR A 62 27.24 -28.79 27.45
C THR A 62 26.63 -29.31 28.76
N ARG A 63 25.31 -29.25 28.93
CA ARG A 63 24.61 -29.70 30.16
C ARG A 63 24.39 -31.21 30.24
N LEU A 64 24.47 -31.92 29.12
CA LEU A 64 24.38 -33.38 29.10
C LEU A 64 25.49 -34.02 29.95
N THR A 65 25.20 -35.19 30.52
CA THR A 65 26.21 -35.98 31.26
C THR A 65 27.16 -36.70 30.29
N ILE A 66 28.32 -37.16 30.77
CA ILE A 66 29.30 -37.90 29.96
C ILE A 66 28.64 -39.16 29.35
N ALA A 67 27.82 -39.88 30.12
CA ALA A 67 27.08 -41.06 29.66
C ALA A 67 26.00 -40.76 28.60
N GLN A 68 25.53 -39.50 28.52
CA GLN A 68 24.59 -39.01 27.52
C GLN A 68 25.29 -38.32 26.33
N GLY A 69 26.62 -38.31 26.31
CA GLY A 69 27.42 -37.79 25.20
C GLY A 69 27.61 -36.27 25.25
N GLN A 70 27.97 -35.72 26.41
CA GLN A 70 28.35 -34.32 26.59
C GLN A 70 29.37 -33.87 25.53
N ILE A 71 29.16 -32.68 24.93
CA ILE A 71 30.13 -32.06 24.03
C ILE A 71 30.56 -30.73 24.63
N ARG A 72 31.86 -30.58 24.92
CA ARG A 72 32.44 -29.35 25.45
C ARG A 72 33.06 -28.53 24.33
N LEU A 73 32.34 -27.50 23.88
CA LEU A 73 32.82 -26.59 22.85
C LEU A 73 33.60 -25.42 23.46
N MET A 74 34.86 -25.28 23.07
CA MET A 74 35.70 -24.15 23.44
C MET A 74 35.21 -22.84 22.80
N PRO A 75 35.44 -21.67 23.42
CA PRO A 75 35.00 -20.38 22.87
C PRO A 75 35.49 -20.09 21.45
N ALA A 76 36.71 -20.53 21.11
CA ALA A 76 37.26 -20.40 19.76
C ALA A 76 36.48 -21.21 18.71
N ILE A 77 36.08 -22.44 19.05
CA ILE A 77 35.28 -23.29 18.15
C ILE A 77 33.88 -22.68 17.96
N LYS A 78 33.26 -22.20 19.05
CA LYS A 78 31.96 -21.47 18.97
C LYS A 78 32.05 -20.23 18.08
N LYS A 79 33.18 -19.53 18.12
CA LYS A 79 33.46 -18.37 17.26
C LYS A 79 33.52 -18.78 15.78
N ASN A 80 34.18 -19.88 15.47
CA ASN A 80 34.29 -20.40 14.10
C ASN A 80 32.93 -20.87 13.55
N ILE A 81 32.14 -21.58 14.35
CA ILE A 81 30.79 -22.03 13.93
C ILE A 81 29.87 -20.84 13.65
N ARG A 82 29.95 -19.76 14.45
CA ARG A 82 29.18 -18.54 14.16
C ARG A 82 29.62 -17.87 12.87
N ALA A 83 30.92 -17.85 12.60
CA ALA A 83 31.45 -17.34 11.34
C ALA A 83 31.02 -18.20 10.14
N PHE A 84 30.98 -19.53 10.31
CA PHE A 84 30.49 -20.46 9.31
C PHE A 84 29.03 -20.17 8.91
N ILE A 85 28.13 -19.96 9.87
CA ILE A 85 26.73 -19.58 9.58
C ILE A 85 26.65 -18.30 8.75
N GLN A 86 27.47 -17.29 9.08
CA GLN A 86 27.50 -16.04 8.30
C GLN A 86 28.08 -16.26 6.90
N TRP A 87 29.07 -17.14 6.75
CA TRP A 87 29.62 -17.49 5.45
C TRP A 87 28.57 -18.21 4.58
N CYS A 88 27.85 -19.21 5.11
CA CYS A 88 26.77 -19.87 4.37
C CYS A 88 25.70 -18.87 3.88
N ARG A 89 25.36 -17.87 4.71
CA ARG A 89 24.46 -16.77 4.32
C ARG A 89 25.03 -15.96 3.17
N ASP A 90 26.29 -15.55 3.27
CA ASP A 90 26.95 -14.76 2.23
C ASP A 90 27.01 -15.52 0.89
N GLU A 91 27.41 -16.79 0.89
CA GLU A 91 27.51 -17.63 -0.33
C GLU A 91 26.16 -17.80 -1.04
N ILE A 92 25.12 -18.17 -0.28
CA ILE A 92 23.76 -18.35 -0.81
C ILE A 92 23.21 -17.01 -1.33
N CYS A 93 23.43 -15.90 -0.61
CA CYS A 93 23.02 -14.57 -1.08
C CYS A 93 23.75 -14.13 -2.36
N MET A 94 24.97 -14.60 -2.59
CA MET A 94 25.73 -14.39 -3.83
C MET A 94 25.34 -15.38 -4.94
N GLY A 95 24.42 -16.32 -4.69
CA GLY A 95 24.01 -17.36 -5.64
C GLY A 95 25.06 -18.45 -5.84
N GLN A 96 26.02 -18.58 -4.93
CA GLN A 96 27.03 -19.63 -4.94
C GLN A 96 26.56 -20.82 -4.10
N ASP A 97 26.88 -22.03 -4.54
CA ASP A 97 26.55 -23.26 -3.82
C ASP A 97 27.65 -23.54 -2.78
N PRO A 98 27.33 -23.51 -1.46
CA PRO A 98 28.30 -23.76 -0.39
C PRO A 98 28.97 -25.13 -0.46
N THR A 99 28.39 -26.09 -1.19
CA THR A 99 28.99 -27.42 -1.38
C THR A 99 30.25 -27.39 -2.26
N THR A 100 30.51 -26.29 -2.97
CA THR A 100 31.60 -26.18 -3.96
C THR A 100 32.85 -25.50 -3.41
N THR A 101 32.73 -24.79 -2.29
CA THR A 101 33.80 -23.99 -1.68
C THR A 101 33.93 -24.36 -0.19
N PRO A 102 35.13 -24.61 0.32
CA PRO A 102 35.29 -24.92 1.75
C PRO A 102 35.22 -23.66 2.59
N PHE A 103 34.73 -23.77 3.83
CA PHE A 103 34.67 -22.65 4.75
C PHE A 103 36.05 -22.05 5.09
N PRO A 104 36.32 -20.75 4.80
CA PRO A 104 37.60 -20.12 5.07
C PRO A 104 37.71 -19.65 6.53
N VAL A 105 38.23 -20.50 7.42
CA VAL A 105 38.40 -20.20 8.88
C VAL A 105 39.23 -18.94 9.14
N VAL A 106 40.19 -18.64 8.27
CA VAL A 106 41.06 -17.46 8.38
C VAL A 106 40.22 -16.17 8.36
N ASP A 107 39.11 -16.16 7.64
CA ASP A 107 38.20 -15.01 7.52
C ASP A 107 37.15 -14.94 8.63
N ALA A 108 37.18 -15.85 9.62
CA ALA A 108 36.18 -15.90 10.69
C ALA A 108 36.04 -14.55 11.43
N ALA A 109 37.13 -13.81 11.64
CA ALA A 109 37.08 -12.50 12.28
C ALA A 109 36.36 -11.45 11.43
N LYS A 110 36.52 -11.49 10.10
CA LYS A 110 35.87 -10.59 9.15
C LYS A 110 34.37 -10.88 9.06
N LEU A 111 34.01 -12.16 8.97
CA LEU A 111 32.62 -12.61 8.93
C LEU A 111 31.85 -12.21 10.20
N LEU A 112 32.46 -12.35 11.38
CA LEU A 112 31.82 -11.93 12.63
C LEU A 112 31.63 -10.41 12.73
N ARG A 113 32.55 -9.62 12.18
CA ARG A 113 32.38 -8.16 12.09
C ARG A 113 31.19 -7.81 11.20
N ARG A 114 31.08 -8.45 10.02
CA ARG A 114 29.94 -8.27 9.12
C ARG A 114 28.62 -8.64 9.77
N MET A 115 28.57 -9.78 10.45
CA MET A 115 27.40 -10.24 11.19
C MET A 115 26.96 -9.19 12.22
N LYS A 116 27.90 -8.63 13.00
CA LYS A 116 27.62 -7.54 13.95
C LYS A 116 27.12 -6.27 13.26
N THR A 117 27.70 -5.89 12.13
CA THR A 117 27.25 -4.73 11.34
C THR A 117 25.82 -4.94 10.82
N HIS A 118 25.51 -6.15 10.34
CA HIS A 118 24.17 -6.51 9.91
C HIS A 118 23.15 -6.45 11.06
N GLU A 119 23.49 -6.99 12.23
CA GLU A 119 22.64 -6.88 13.43
C GLU A 119 22.36 -5.43 13.82
N GLN A 120 23.40 -4.57 13.79
CA GLN A 120 23.25 -3.14 14.05
C GLN A 120 22.35 -2.46 13.03
N TYR A 121 22.48 -2.81 11.75
CA TYR A 121 21.62 -2.31 10.68
C TYR A 121 20.16 -2.74 10.87
N VAL A 122 19.91 -4.03 11.11
CA VAL A 122 18.55 -4.56 11.35
C VAL A 122 17.92 -3.93 12.57
N TYR A 123 18.67 -3.79 13.67
CA TYR A 123 18.21 -3.12 14.88
C TYR A 123 17.87 -1.64 14.61
N GLY A 124 18.75 -0.91 13.95
CA GLY A 124 18.53 0.49 13.58
C GLY A 124 17.32 0.66 12.67
N SER A 125 17.15 -0.21 11.67
CA SER A 125 15.98 -0.22 10.79
C SER A 125 14.68 -0.49 11.55
N LYS A 126 14.69 -1.45 12.48
CA LYS A 126 13.52 -1.74 13.32
C LYS A 126 13.17 -0.56 14.23
N LEU A 127 14.18 0.08 14.82
CA LEU A 127 14.00 1.26 15.64
C LEU A 127 13.41 2.42 14.83
N MET A 128 13.95 2.69 13.64
CA MET A 128 13.40 3.71 12.73
C MET A 128 11.96 3.40 12.33
N SER A 129 11.65 2.13 12.01
CA SER A 129 10.28 1.71 11.71
C SER A 129 9.35 1.92 12.91
N GLN A 130 9.79 1.61 14.14
CA GLN A 130 9.00 1.85 15.34
C GLN A 130 8.83 3.34 15.65
N GLN A 131 9.84 4.16 15.37
CA GLN A 131 9.75 5.62 15.52
C GLN A 131 8.88 6.27 14.44
N ALA A 132 8.76 5.65 13.27
CA ALA A 132 7.86 6.07 12.21
C ALA A 132 6.42 5.61 12.45
N LEU A 133 6.17 4.71 13.41
CA LEU A 133 4.81 4.39 13.80
C LEU A 133 4.17 5.62 14.46
N PRO A 134 2.90 5.88 14.15
CA PRO A 134 1.99 6.63 14.99
C PRO A 134 2.28 6.47 16.49
N GLN A 135 2.72 7.53 17.17
CA GLN A 135 2.78 7.53 18.64
C GLN A 135 1.37 7.44 19.23
N ASP A 136 1.22 6.75 20.36
CA ASP A 136 -0.07 6.73 21.07
C ASP A 136 -0.47 8.17 21.45
N PHE A 137 -1.75 8.50 21.30
CA PHE A 137 -2.28 9.80 21.73
C PHE A 137 -2.07 9.97 23.23
N THR A 138 -1.19 10.90 23.61
CA THR A 138 -0.98 11.32 25.00
C THR A 138 -1.62 12.69 25.20
N ASN A 139 -1.77 13.14 26.45
CA ASN A 139 -2.30 14.48 26.75
C ASN A 139 -1.52 15.64 26.06
N ASN A 140 -0.28 15.37 25.60
CA ASN A 140 0.62 16.34 24.98
C ASN A 140 0.75 16.21 23.45
N VAL A 141 0.18 15.16 22.86
CA VAL A 141 0.18 14.94 21.40
C VAL A 141 -1.27 14.82 20.98
N GLN A 142 -1.82 15.92 20.48
CA GLN A 142 -3.22 15.99 20.08
C GLN A 142 -3.37 15.57 18.62
N TRP A 143 -4.60 15.19 18.25
CA TRP A 143 -4.93 14.85 16.87
C TRP A 143 -4.58 15.99 15.90
N GLU A 144 -4.68 17.25 16.34
CA GLU A 144 -4.30 18.41 15.54
C GLU A 144 -2.81 18.45 15.17
N ASP A 145 -1.91 17.90 16.00
CA ASP A 145 -0.46 17.89 15.72
C ASP A 145 -0.11 16.96 14.54
N TRP A 146 -0.94 15.96 14.28
CA TRP A 146 -0.80 15.04 13.15
C TRP A 146 -1.56 15.50 11.93
N ASN A 147 -2.59 16.33 12.12
CA ASN A 147 -3.43 16.91 11.07
C ASN A 147 -2.78 18.14 10.41
N THR A 148 -1.46 18.12 10.20
CA THR A 148 -0.74 19.21 9.49
C THR A 148 -0.97 19.18 7.97
N HIS A 149 -1.55 18.08 7.47
CA HIS A 149 -1.98 17.94 6.10
C HIS A 149 -3.49 17.76 6.15
N PRO A 150 -4.31 18.80 5.86
CA PRO A 150 -5.72 18.57 5.62
C PRO A 150 -5.78 17.56 4.48
N HIS A 151 -6.21 16.35 4.77
CA HIS A 151 -6.28 15.27 3.79
C HIS A 151 -7.16 15.72 2.63
N GLU A 152 -6.54 16.26 1.58
CA GLU A 152 -7.05 16.08 0.23
C GLU A 152 -7.24 14.57 0.11
N ASP A 153 -8.48 14.15 -0.14
CA ASP A 153 -8.89 12.76 -0.11
C ASP A 153 -7.92 11.95 -0.96
N PHE A 154 -7.07 11.14 -0.31
CA PHE A 154 -5.98 10.43 -1.01
C PHE A 154 -6.55 9.54 -2.12
N LEU A 155 -7.81 9.11 -1.97
CA LEU A 155 -8.54 8.40 -3.00
C LEU A 155 -8.78 9.27 -4.23
N GLU A 156 -9.21 10.51 -4.05
CA GLU A 156 -9.37 11.47 -5.15
C GLU A 156 -8.03 11.80 -5.82
N ILE A 157 -6.98 12.03 -5.04
CA ILE A 157 -5.63 12.26 -5.59
C ILE A 157 -5.17 11.06 -6.42
N TYR A 158 -5.36 9.84 -5.90
CA TYR A 158 -4.99 8.62 -6.61
C TYR A 158 -5.81 8.40 -7.87
N ILE A 159 -7.12 8.66 -7.84
CA ILE A 159 -8.01 8.60 -9.01
C ILE A 159 -7.57 9.62 -10.07
N ASN A 160 -7.23 10.85 -9.66
CA ASN A 160 -6.78 11.92 -10.55
C ASN A 160 -5.38 11.67 -11.13
N MET A 161 -4.51 10.95 -10.41
CA MET A 161 -3.17 10.56 -10.88
C MET A 161 -3.17 9.28 -11.71
N ALA A 162 -4.29 8.53 -11.78
CA ALA A 162 -4.35 7.28 -12.51
C ALA A 162 -4.13 7.53 -14.02
N PRO A 163 -3.17 6.86 -14.67
CA PRO A 163 -2.89 7.10 -16.08
C PRO A 163 -4.09 6.68 -16.94
N HIS A 164 -4.61 7.62 -17.73
CA HIS A 164 -5.70 7.37 -18.70
C HIS A 164 -5.21 6.67 -19.98
N ILE A 165 -4.21 5.80 -19.86
CA ILE A 165 -3.50 5.13 -20.96
C ILE A 165 -3.23 3.68 -20.56
N GLY A 166 -3.22 2.77 -21.54
CA GLY A 166 -2.86 1.36 -21.36
C GLY A 166 -4.07 0.42 -21.26
N GLU A 167 -3.79 -0.89 -21.16
CA GLU A 167 -4.82 -1.94 -21.21
C GLU A 167 -5.84 -1.84 -20.06
N ALA A 168 -5.39 -1.46 -18.86
CA ALA A 168 -6.27 -1.28 -17.70
C ALA A 168 -7.34 -0.19 -17.94
N TYR A 169 -6.95 0.92 -18.57
CA TYR A 169 -7.87 2.00 -18.94
C TYR A 169 -8.86 1.55 -20.02
N VAL A 170 -8.41 0.79 -21.02
CA VAL A 170 -9.27 0.25 -22.08
C VAL A 170 -10.31 -0.73 -21.51
N MET A 171 -9.90 -1.62 -20.60
CA MET A 171 -10.81 -2.55 -19.93
C MET A 171 -11.86 -1.82 -19.09
N ASP A 172 -11.45 -0.78 -18.35
CA ASP A 172 -12.37 0.01 -17.54
C ASP A 172 -13.35 0.80 -18.42
N ASN A 173 -12.88 1.40 -19.50
CA ASN A 173 -13.72 2.10 -20.46
C ASN A 173 -14.78 1.18 -21.11
N ALA A 174 -14.41 -0.07 -21.41
CA ALA A 174 -15.35 -1.08 -21.88
C ALA A 174 -16.41 -1.43 -20.82
N LYS A 175 -16.02 -1.51 -19.53
CA LYS A 175 -16.98 -1.71 -18.43
C LYS A 175 -17.95 -0.55 -18.30
N VAL A 176 -17.47 0.70 -18.43
CA VAL A 176 -18.33 1.90 -18.42
C VAL A 176 -19.40 1.79 -19.52
N LEU A 177 -19.02 1.38 -20.72
CA LEU A 177 -19.99 1.19 -21.81
C LEU A 177 -21.04 0.12 -21.48
N VAL A 178 -20.62 -1.01 -20.93
CA VAL A 178 -21.56 -2.09 -20.53
C VAL A 178 -22.52 -1.62 -19.44
N LEU A 179 -22.03 -0.86 -18.46
CA LEU A 179 -22.88 -0.29 -17.42
C LEU A 179 -23.87 0.72 -17.99
N LEU A 180 -23.41 1.59 -18.89
CA LEU A 180 -24.27 2.55 -19.58
C LEU A 180 -25.39 1.83 -20.33
N SER A 181 -25.06 0.82 -21.14
CA SER A 181 -26.04 0.02 -21.85
C SER A 181 -27.02 -0.69 -20.93
N LYS A 182 -26.61 -1.12 -19.73
CA LYS A 182 -27.50 -1.71 -18.72
C LYS A 182 -28.46 -0.71 -18.09
N PHE A 183 -28.02 0.52 -17.87
CA PHE A 183 -28.86 1.54 -17.23
C PHE A 183 -29.93 2.12 -18.16
N ILE A 184 -29.65 2.16 -19.47
CA ILE A 184 -30.61 2.65 -20.46
C ILE A 184 -31.60 1.58 -20.93
N VAL A 185 -31.45 0.31 -20.49
CA VAL A 185 -32.33 -0.78 -20.93
C VAL A 185 -33.78 -0.41 -20.70
N GLY A 186 -34.55 -0.36 -21.79
CA GLY A 186 -35.98 -0.06 -21.77
C GLY A 186 -36.34 1.40 -22.07
N ASN A 187 -35.35 2.28 -22.27
CA ASN A 187 -35.54 3.62 -22.83
C ASN A 187 -35.10 3.63 -24.29
N THR A 188 -36.07 3.52 -25.20
CA THR A 188 -35.82 3.42 -26.65
C THR A 188 -35.13 4.65 -27.24
N GLU A 189 -35.34 5.83 -26.67
CA GLU A 189 -34.70 7.07 -27.12
C GLU A 189 -33.24 7.15 -26.68
N ALA A 190 -32.94 6.78 -25.43
CA ALA A 190 -31.57 6.73 -24.90
C ALA A 190 -30.73 5.63 -25.58
N GLU A 191 -31.34 4.50 -25.92
CA GLU A 191 -30.67 3.42 -26.66
C GLU A 191 -30.33 3.83 -28.09
N ALA A 192 -31.26 4.48 -28.80
CA ALA A 192 -31.05 4.94 -30.18
C ALA A 192 -29.98 6.03 -30.25
N THR A 193 -29.98 6.98 -29.31
CA THR A 193 -28.97 8.05 -29.22
C THR A 193 -27.60 7.47 -28.89
N LEU A 194 -27.49 6.53 -27.95
CA LEU A 194 -26.22 5.87 -27.66
C LEU A 194 -25.66 5.13 -28.89
N GLN A 195 -26.50 4.41 -29.63
CA GLN A 195 -26.08 3.70 -30.85
C GLN A 195 -25.60 4.66 -31.94
N ALA A 196 -26.26 5.82 -32.10
CA ALA A 196 -25.86 6.83 -33.07
C ALA A 196 -24.51 7.49 -32.72
N ILE A 197 -24.22 7.66 -31.43
CA ILE A 197 -23.04 8.38 -30.95
C ILE A 197 -21.81 7.46 -30.80
N ASN A 198 -21.99 6.23 -30.33
CA ASN A 198 -20.88 5.34 -29.98
C ASN A 198 -20.32 4.57 -31.19
N ILE A 199 -19.72 5.29 -32.14
CA ILE A 199 -19.12 4.71 -33.35
C ILE A 199 -17.76 4.05 -33.05
N ALA A 200 -17.04 4.52 -32.02
CA ALA A 200 -15.66 4.11 -31.71
C ALA A 200 -15.53 3.12 -30.53
N GLY A 201 -16.64 2.72 -29.89
CA GLY A 201 -16.62 1.80 -28.74
C GLY A 201 -16.06 2.43 -27.45
N ASN A 202 -16.06 3.76 -27.34
CA ASN A 202 -15.50 4.50 -26.22
C ASN A 202 -16.59 4.87 -25.19
N GLY A 203 -16.70 4.10 -24.10
CA GLY A 203 -17.77 4.23 -23.12
C GLY A 203 -17.85 5.59 -22.41
N ARG A 204 -16.70 6.18 -22.05
CA ARG A 204 -16.63 7.48 -21.36
C ARG A 204 -17.03 8.65 -22.26
N GLU A 205 -16.64 8.60 -23.52
CA GLU A 205 -17.04 9.59 -24.53
C GLU A 205 -18.53 9.48 -24.86
N ALA A 206 -19.03 8.26 -24.99
CA ALA A 206 -20.45 8.00 -25.17
C ALA A 206 -21.29 8.51 -23.99
N PHE A 207 -20.82 8.35 -22.75
CA PHE A 207 -21.46 8.93 -21.56
C PHE A 207 -21.49 10.46 -21.61
N ASN A 208 -20.36 11.10 -21.93
CA ASN A 208 -20.29 12.57 -22.01
C ASN A 208 -21.23 13.13 -23.08
N ALA A 209 -21.34 12.46 -24.22
CA ALA A 209 -22.22 12.87 -25.30
C ALA A 209 -23.71 12.61 -24.99
N LEU A 210 -24.05 11.50 -24.32
CA LEU A 210 -25.41 11.26 -23.81
C LEU A 210 -25.80 12.35 -22.80
N ARG A 211 -24.87 12.72 -21.93
CA ARG A 211 -25.04 13.82 -20.98
C ARG A 211 -25.28 15.14 -21.69
N THR A 212 -24.45 15.50 -22.67
CA THR A 212 -24.67 16.69 -23.53
C THR A 212 -26.05 16.68 -24.19
N HIS A 213 -26.53 15.53 -24.67
CA HIS A 213 -27.82 15.44 -25.36
C HIS A 213 -29.01 15.76 -24.44
N TYR A 214 -29.00 15.26 -23.19
CA TYR A 214 -30.10 15.44 -22.25
C TYR A 214 -29.97 16.68 -21.38
N GLU A 215 -28.76 17.01 -20.94
CA GLU A 215 -28.50 18.16 -20.06
C GLU A 215 -28.24 19.44 -20.85
N GLY A 216 -27.88 19.35 -22.14
CA GLY A 216 -27.45 20.48 -22.97
C GLY A 216 -25.98 20.84 -22.78
N GLU A 217 -25.47 21.75 -23.60
CA GLU A 217 -24.08 22.22 -23.54
C GLU A 217 -23.98 23.71 -23.18
N GLY A 218 -23.16 24.02 -22.18
CA GLY A 218 -22.85 25.40 -21.81
C GLY A 218 -24.08 26.18 -21.32
N ILE A 219 -24.29 27.37 -21.89
CA ILE A 219 -25.37 28.31 -21.51
C ILE A 219 -26.77 27.73 -21.81
N LEU A 220 -26.86 26.75 -22.73
CA LEU A 220 -28.10 26.09 -23.09
C LEU A 220 -28.40 24.85 -22.24
N ALA A 221 -27.64 24.63 -21.16
CA ALA A 221 -27.96 23.57 -20.23
C ALA A 221 -29.35 23.79 -19.64
N SER A 222 -30.20 22.75 -19.64
CA SER A 222 -31.60 22.83 -19.22
C SER A 222 -31.73 23.40 -17.79
N ASP A 223 -30.82 22.99 -16.91
CA ASP A 223 -30.72 23.48 -15.53
C ASP A 223 -30.41 24.99 -15.45
N ILE A 224 -29.57 25.54 -16.33
CA ILE A 224 -29.26 26.98 -16.36
C ILE A 224 -30.46 27.75 -16.89
N VAL A 225 -31.07 27.29 -17.97
CA VAL A 225 -32.24 27.94 -18.56
C VAL A 225 -33.40 27.98 -17.55
N GLU A 226 -33.64 26.88 -16.84
CA GLU A 226 -34.65 26.83 -15.76
C GLU A 226 -34.26 27.73 -14.57
N ALA A 227 -32.98 27.76 -14.19
CA ALA A 227 -32.49 28.62 -13.13
C ALA A 227 -32.61 30.12 -13.48
N GLU A 228 -32.22 30.53 -14.69
CA GLU A 228 -32.35 31.90 -15.18
C GLU A 228 -33.82 32.33 -15.31
N HIS A 229 -34.67 31.44 -15.82
CA HIS A 229 -36.11 31.65 -15.87
C HIS A 229 -36.67 31.84 -14.46
N THR A 230 -36.29 30.99 -13.51
CA THR A 230 -36.71 31.11 -12.10
C THR A 230 -36.21 32.41 -11.48
N ILE A 231 -34.94 32.77 -11.72
CA ILE A 231 -34.36 34.04 -11.25
C ILE A 231 -35.05 35.23 -11.91
N LYS A 232 -35.60 35.12 -13.12
CA LYS A 232 -36.30 36.24 -13.77
C LYS A 232 -37.73 36.37 -13.28
N GLU A 233 -38.50 35.29 -13.29
CA GLU A 233 -39.96 35.32 -13.13
C GLU A 233 -40.45 35.14 -11.68
N LEU A 234 -39.65 34.51 -10.82
CA LEU A 234 -40.09 34.25 -9.45
C LEU A 234 -40.14 35.56 -8.65
N CYS A 235 -41.36 35.93 -8.23
CA CYS A 235 -41.66 37.09 -7.39
C CYS A 235 -42.49 36.65 -6.18
N TYR A 236 -42.27 37.32 -5.05
CA TYR A 236 -43.04 37.09 -3.84
C TYR A 236 -44.18 38.10 -3.75
N ILE A 237 -45.42 37.61 -3.67
CA ILE A 237 -46.67 38.42 -3.64
C ILE A 237 -47.44 38.15 -2.32
N GLY A 238 -46.75 37.72 -1.27
CA GLY A 238 -47.34 37.34 0.02
C GLY A 238 -47.54 35.83 0.19
N GLU A 239 -47.97 35.45 1.40
CA GLU A 239 -48.11 34.05 1.82
C GLU A 239 -49.28 33.36 1.11
N LYS A 240 -48.97 32.52 0.11
CA LYS A 240 -49.96 31.67 -0.58
C LYS A 240 -49.77 30.21 -0.16
N PRO A 241 -50.84 29.40 -0.07
CA PRO A 241 -50.74 27.99 0.32
C PRO A 241 -49.76 27.14 -0.52
N LYS A 242 -49.57 27.50 -1.80
CA LYS A 242 -48.61 26.86 -2.71
C LYS A 242 -47.23 27.52 -2.77
N MET A 243 -47.09 28.74 -2.24
CA MET A 243 -45.86 29.53 -2.32
C MET A 243 -45.74 30.36 -1.02
N ASN A 244 -45.20 29.73 0.02
CA ASN A 244 -44.84 30.40 1.27
C ASN A 244 -43.40 30.93 1.19
N TRP A 245 -43.01 31.79 2.13
CA TRP A 245 -41.67 32.38 2.12
C TRP A 245 -40.55 31.34 2.06
N SER A 246 -40.67 30.25 2.83
CA SER A 246 -39.66 29.18 2.86
C SER A 246 -39.51 28.49 1.50
N MET A 247 -40.61 28.26 0.78
CA MET A 247 -40.59 27.65 -0.55
C MET A 247 -39.95 28.59 -1.58
N PHE A 248 -40.31 29.88 -1.53
CA PHE A 248 -39.74 30.92 -2.38
C PHE A 248 -38.22 31.05 -2.18
N GLU A 249 -37.77 31.14 -0.93
CA GLU A 249 -36.35 31.23 -0.59
C GLU A 249 -35.59 29.98 -1.05
N ARG A 250 -36.17 28.79 -0.86
CA ARG A 250 -35.57 27.53 -1.30
C ARG A 250 -35.41 27.47 -2.82
N MET A 251 -36.42 27.90 -3.58
CA MET A 251 -36.36 27.92 -5.04
C MET A 251 -35.30 28.89 -5.56
N LEU A 252 -35.21 30.10 -4.99
CA LEU A 252 -34.16 31.06 -5.37
C LEU A 252 -32.76 30.57 -5.01
N LYS A 253 -32.57 30.02 -3.80
CA LYS A 253 -31.28 29.44 -3.40
C LYS A 253 -30.85 28.30 -4.32
N LYS A 254 -31.80 27.43 -4.72
CA LYS A 254 -31.54 26.35 -5.67
C LYS A 254 -31.12 26.89 -7.04
N ALA A 255 -31.80 27.91 -7.56
CA ALA A 255 -31.46 28.53 -8.84
C ALA A 255 -30.07 29.18 -8.83
N TYR A 256 -29.74 29.97 -7.81
CA TYR A 256 -28.40 30.56 -7.67
C TYR A 256 -27.29 29.50 -7.50
N ALA A 257 -27.58 28.43 -6.76
CA ALA A 257 -26.65 27.31 -6.62
C ALA A 257 -26.41 26.58 -7.96
N ALA A 258 -27.44 26.43 -8.80
CA ALA A 258 -27.32 25.83 -10.13
C ALA A 258 -26.41 26.68 -11.04
N CYS A 259 -26.60 28.01 -11.07
CA CYS A 259 -25.72 28.91 -11.82
C CYS A 259 -24.27 28.87 -11.33
N ASN A 260 -24.05 28.88 -10.01
CA ASN A 260 -22.71 28.80 -9.43
C ASN A 260 -22.02 27.45 -9.71
N LYS A 261 -22.77 26.35 -9.67
CA LYS A 261 -22.26 25.01 -9.97
C LYS A 261 -21.75 24.92 -11.41
N HIS A 262 -22.45 25.53 -12.36
CA HIS A 262 -22.07 25.46 -13.77
C HIS A 262 -20.90 26.38 -14.12
N GLU A 263 -20.81 27.59 -13.55
CA GLU A 263 -19.69 28.50 -13.84
C GLU A 263 -18.42 28.21 -13.02
N GLY A 264 -18.49 27.34 -12.01
CA GLY A 264 -17.35 27.01 -11.13
C GLY A 264 -16.86 28.18 -10.28
N ARG A 265 -17.65 29.25 -10.20
CA ARG A 265 -17.39 30.48 -9.45
C ARG A 265 -18.69 31.06 -8.93
N GLU A 266 -18.60 32.00 -8.00
CA GLU A 266 -19.76 32.75 -7.58
C GLU A 266 -20.17 33.76 -8.67
N VAL A 267 -21.28 33.48 -9.36
CA VAL A 267 -21.82 34.32 -10.44
C VAL A 267 -22.53 35.55 -9.88
N HIS A 268 -23.28 35.36 -8.80
CA HIS A 268 -23.99 36.42 -8.11
C HIS A 268 -23.39 36.65 -6.74
N SER A 269 -22.73 37.80 -6.55
CA SER A 269 -22.30 38.22 -5.20
C SER A 269 -23.49 38.38 -4.26
N ASP A 270 -23.25 38.23 -2.96
CA ASP A 270 -24.29 38.40 -1.94
C ASP A 270 -25.00 39.76 -2.03
N ALA A 271 -24.27 40.82 -2.37
CA ALA A 271 -24.86 42.14 -2.60
C ALA A 271 -25.82 42.19 -3.81
N MET A 272 -25.57 41.39 -4.86
CA MET A 272 -26.48 41.27 -6.01
C MET A 272 -27.69 40.41 -5.68
N LYS A 273 -27.50 39.32 -4.93
CA LYS A 273 -28.60 38.48 -4.44
C LYS A 273 -29.58 39.30 -3.60
N LEU A 274 -29.06 40.15 -2.69
CA LEU A 274 -29.88 41.04 -1.86
C LEU A 274 -30.64 42.10 -2.67
N ARG A 275 -30.00 42.73 -3.67
CA ARG A 275 -30.67 43.69 -4.56
C ARG A 275 -31.77 43.02 -5.41
N SER A 276 -31.49 41.83 -5.93
CA SER A 276 -32.48 41.01 -6.66
C SER A 276 -33.65 40.65 -5.74
N LEU A 277 -33.39 40.21 -4.51
CA LEU A 277 -34.43 39.93 -3.51
C LEU A 277 -35.32 41.15 -3.25
N GLN A 278 -34.74 42.33 -3.04
CA GLN A 278 -35.48 43.58 -2.82
C GLN A 278 -36.40 43.92 -3.99
N SER A 279 -35.95 43.74 -5.24
CA SER A 279 -36.78 43.97 -6.43
C SER A 279 -37.92 42.95 -6.63
N LYS A 280 -37.80 41.77 -6.01
CA LYS A 280 -38.72 40.63 -6.20
C LYS A 280 -39.77 40.48 -5.12
N VAL A 281 -39.56 41.14 -3.99
CA VAL A 281 -40.56 41.23 -2.93
C VAL A 281 -41.50 42.38 -3.27
N THR A 282 -42.49 42.09 -4.12
CA THR A 282 -43.65 42.96 -4.30
C THR A 282 -44.57 42.82 -3.09
N ALA A 283 -44.25 43.58 -2.05
CA ALA A 283 -45.06 43.64 -0.85
C ALA A 283 -46.28 44.54 -1.09
N PRO A 284 -47.53 44.05 -0.97
CA PRO A 284 -48.72 44.90 -0.99
C PRO A 284 -48.90 45.64 0.34
N PHE A 285 -47.85 46.31 0.84
CA PHE A 285 -47.89 47.07 2.09
C PHE A 285 -47.99 48.59 1.88
N TYR A 286 -48.08 49.06 0.63
CA TYR A 286 -48.44 50.43 0.30
C TYR A 286 -49.42 50.46 -0.89
N ASN A 287 -50.71 50.38 -0.56
CA ASN A 287 -51.80 51.11 -1.21
C ASN A 287 -52.81 51.45 -0.12
#